data_AF-A0A9J6FPD0-F1
#
_entry.id   AF-A0A9J6FPD0-F1
#
_cell.length_a   1.000
_cell.length_b   1.000
_cell.length_c   1.000
_cell.angle_alpha   90.00
_cell.angle_beta   90.00
_cell.angle_gamma   90.00
#
_symmetry.space_group_name_H-M   'P 1'
#
loop_
_entity.id
_entity.type
_entity.pdbx_description
1 polymer ?
#
loop_
_entity_poly.entity_id
_entity_poly.type
_entity_poly.pdbx_seq_one_letter_code
_entity_poly.pdbx_strand_id
1 'polypeptide(L)'
;MYVGGRRAAFLSCGDCTATSEQHRSFSLRCLELYIESVEQILNRVPFQEATVANLELLDRVIARTGSAQSIAPLVAAFPKVVGLDSLQTLDTEWRVLRNVDLNVRMDASLHEFWLSVFKINMVTELQPFRL
;
A
#
# COMPACT_ATOMS: atom_id res chain seq x y z
N MET A 1 13.47 -12.66 -11.78
CA MET A 1 12.88 -13.32 -10.60
C MET A 1 13.92 -13.33 -9.49
N TYR A 2 13.72 -12.59 -8.41
CA TYR A 2 14.66 -12.53 -7.30
C TYR A 2 14.35 -13.65 -6.30
N VAL A 3 15.27 -14.61 -6.17
CA VAL A 3 15.09 -15.80 -5.30
C VAL A 3 15.73 -15.60 -3.92
N GLY A 4 16.23 -14.39 -3.63
CA GLY A 4 17.01 -14.08 -2.44
C GLY A 4 18.51 -14.35 -2.62
N GLY A 5 19.36 -13.46 -2.08
CA GLY A 5 20.82 -13.51 -2.28
C GLY A 5 21.49 -14.84 -1.92
N ARG A 6 21.08 -15.52 -0.84
CA ARG A 6 21.62 -16.84 -0.48
C ARG A 6 21.29 -17.93 -1.50
N ARG A 7 20.06 -17.95 -2.02
CA ARG A 7 19.62 -18.98 -2.98
C ARG A 7 20.17 -18.69 -4.37
N ALA A 8 20.29 -17.42 -4.74
CA ALA A 8 20.97 -17.01 -5.96
C ALA A 8 22.46 -17.40 -5.93
N ALA A 9 23.16 -17.15 -4.82
CA ALA A 9 24.56 -17.57 -4.66
C ALA A 9 24.72 -19.10 -4.68
N PHE A 10 23.78 -19.84 -4.08
CA PHE A 10 23.77 -21.31 -4.12
C PHE A 10 23.59 -21.84 -5.55
N LEU A 11 22.64 -21.28 -6.32
CA LEU A 11 22.41 -21.67 -7.73
C LEU A 11 23.58 -21.30 -8.66
N SER A 12 24.38 -20.29 -8.30
CA SER A 12 25.56 -19.84 -9.05
C SER A 12 26.86 -20.54 -8.63
N CYS A 13 26.84 -21.34 -7.57
CA CYS A 13 28.02 -22.04 -7.07
C CYS A 13 28.23 -23.32 -7.88
N GLY A 14 29.43 -23.50 -8.45
CA GLY A 14 29.76 -24.60 -9.36
C GLY A 14 29.71 -26.02 -8.76
N ASP A 15 29.46 -26.14 -7.45
CA ASP A 15 29.34 -27.42 -6.73
C ASP A 15 27.92 -28.03 -6.80
N CYS A 16 27.01 -27.43 -7.58
CA CYS A 16 25.68 -27.95 -7.79
C CYS A 16 25.71 -29.16 -8.74
N THR A 17 25.46 -30.35 -8.21
CA THR A 17 25.24 -31.59 -9.01
C THR A 17 23.93 -31.57 -9.80
N ALA A 18 23.22 -30.44 -9.84
CA ALA A 18 21.93 -30.32 -10.47
C ALA A 18 22.07 -30.08 -11.97
N THR A 19 21.40 -30.89 -12.77
CA THR A 19 21.44 -30.78 -14.24
C THR A 19 20.83 -29.45 -14.68
N SER A 20 21.28 -28.89 -15.81
CA SER A 20 20.69 -27.68 -16.42
C SER A 20 19.17 -27.78 -16.59
N GLU A 21 18.66 -28.98 -16.83
CA GLU A 21 17.24 -29.30 -16.91
C GLU A 21 16.51 -29.16 -15.57
N GLN A 22 17.15 -29.52 -14.45
CA GLN A 22 16.61 -29.34 -13.10
C GLN A 22 16.55 -27.85 -12.72
N HIS A 23 17.56 -27.06 -13.08
CA HIS A 23 17.52 -25.61 -12.92
C HIS A 23 16.41 -24.95 -13.74
N ARG A 24 16.20 -25.41 -14.97
CA ARG A 24 15.09 -24.95 -15.83
C ARG A 24 13.74 -25.33 -15.22
N SER A 25 13.58 -26.57 -14.76
CA SER A 25 12.35 -27.05 -14.12
C SER A 25 12.02 -26.27 -12.84
N PHE A 26 13.02 -26.03 -11.99
CA PHE A 26 12.86 -25.20 -10.80
C PHE A 26 12.42 -23.78 -11.13
N SER A 27 13.06 -23.15 -12.12
CA SER A 27 12.71 -21.79 -12.54
C SER A 27 11.27 -21.70 -13.08
N LEU A 28 10.84 -22.70 -13.85
CA LEU A 28 9.45 -22.80 -14.33
C LEU A 28 8.47 -22.94 -13.18
N ARG A 29 8.75 -23.80 -12.20
CA ARG A 29 7.89 -23.97 -11.01
C ARG A 29 7.80 -22.70 -10.17
N CYS A 30 8.89 -21.95 -10.03
CA CYS A 30 8.85 -20.65 -9.35
C CYS A 30 8.00 -19.62 -10.13
N LEU A 31 8.02 -19.68 -11.46
CA LEU A 31 7.17 -18.82 -12.29
C LEU A 31 5.69 -19.20 -12.18
N GLU A 32 5.37 -20.49 -12.25
CA GLU A 32 4.01 -21.01 -12.04
C GLU A 32 3.48 -20.60 -10.67
N LEU A 33 4.28 -20.76 -9.61
CA LEU A 33 3.91 -20.33 -8.27
C LEU A 33 3.65 -18.81 -8.21
N TYR A 34 4.46 -18.01 -8.89
CA TYR A 34 4.27 -16.57 -8.95
C TYR A 34 2.97 -16.20 -9.66
N ILE A 35 2.69 -16.83 -10.82
CA ILE A 35 1.46 -16.63 -11.58
C ILE A 35 0.25 -16.99 -10.72
N GLU A 36 0.23 -18.19 -10.13
CA GLU A 36 -0.84 -18.66 -9.25
C GLU A 36 -1.05 -17.70 -8.05
N SER A 37 0.05 -17.22 -7.44
CA SER A 37 -0.03 -16.27 -6.33
C SER A 37 -0.70 -14.97 -6.75
N VAL A 38 -0.34 -14.44 -7.93
CA VAL A 38 -0.96 -13.22 -8.47
C VAL A 38 -2.42 -13.47 -8.83
N GLU A 39 -2.75 -14.58 -9.47
CA GLU A 39 -4.14 -14.96 -9.80
C GLU A 39 -5.00 -15.09 -8.54
N GLN A 40 -4.48 -15.70 -7.47
CA GLN A 40 -5.21 -15.76 -6.19
C GLN A 40 -5.40 -14.38 -5.56
N ILE A 41 -4.43 -13.48 -5.66
CA ILE A 41 -4.57 -12.10 -5.19
C ILE A 41 -5.63 -11.38 -6.02
N LEU A 42 -5.59 -11.50 -7.35
CA LEU A 42 -6.56 -10.91 -8.27
C LEU A 42 -7.98 -11.44 -8.03
N ASN A 43 -8.13 -12.73 -7.72
CA ASN A 43 -9.44 -13.33 -7.44
C ASN A 43 -10.01 -12.93 -6.07
N ARG A 44 -9.14 -12.70 -5.08
CA ARG A 44 -9.57 -12.35 -3.71
C ARG A 44 -9.77 -10.87 -3.50
N VAL A 45 -9.02 -10.04 -4.23
CA VAL A 45 -9.13 -8.59 -4.17
C VAL A 45 -9.92 -8.15 -5.39
N PRO A 46 -11.13 -7.60 -5.22
CA PRO A 46 -11.90 -7.07 -6.34
C PRO A 46 -11.22 -5.78 -6.83
N PHE A 47 -10.20 -5.92 -7.68
CA PHE A 47 -9.61 -4.82 -8.43
C PHE A 47 -10.59 -4.40 -9.54
N GLN A 48 -11.79 -3.95 -9.14
CA GLN A 48 -12.65 -3.23 -10.06
C GLN A 48 -11.91 -1.94 -10.44
N GLU A 49 -11.96 -1.55 -11.71
CA GLU A 49 -11.29 -0.35 -12.23
C GLU A 49 -11.55 0.88 -11.34
N ALA A 50 -12.80 1.02 -10.86
CA ALA A 50 -13.20 2.09 -9.96
C ALA A 50 -12.53 2.01 -8.57
N THR A 51 -12.34 0.81 -8.02
CA THR A 51 -11.69 0.61 -6.70
C THR A 51 -10.21 0.97 -6.76
N VAL A 52 -9.52 0.59 -7.84
CA VAL A 52 -8.10 0.92 -8.04
C VAL A 52 -7.92 2.41 -8.33
N ALA A 53 -8.80 3.00 -9.15
CA ALA A 53 -8.80 4.44 -9.38
C ALA A 53 -9.00 5.23 -8.08
N ASN A 54 -9.88 4.75 -7.18
CA ASN A 54 -10.07 5.39 -5.89
C ASN A 54 -8.85 5.28 -4.97
N LEU A 55 -7.96 4.30 -5.14
CA LEU A 55 -6.70 4.23 -4.38
C LEU A 55 -5.73 5.37 -4.73
N GLU A 56 -5.86 6.00 -5.90
CA GLU A 56 -5.08 7.19 -6.25
C GLU A 56 -5.32 8.34 -5.26
N LEU A 57 -6.49 8.36 -4.60
CA LEU A 57 -6.77 9.32 -3.54
C LEU A 57 -5.75 9.26 -2.40
N LEU A 58 -5.16 8.09 -2.14
CA LEU A 58 -4.14 7.90 -1.11
C LEU A 58 -2.75 8.40 -1.53
N ASP A 59 -2.58 8.92 -2.76
CA ASP A 59 -1.33 9.55 -3.15
C ASP A 59 -1.05 10.77 -2.25
N ARG A 60 0.19 10.86 -1.76
CA ARG A 60 0.71 11.97 -0.96
C ARG A 60 0.44 13.34 -1.59
N VAL A 61 0.47 13.44 -2.92
CA VAL A 61 0.24 14.68 -3.65
C VAL A 61 -1.25 15.03 -3.56
N ILE A 62 -2.13 14.10 -3.90
CA ILE A 62 -3.58 14.32 -3.92
C ILE A 62 -4.10 14.64 -2.51
N ALA A 63 -3.64 13.89 -1.50
CA ALA A 63 -3.98 14.11 -0.10
C ALA A 63 -3.56 15.50 0.41
N ARG A 64 -2.41 16.02 -0.05
CA ARG A 64 -1.87 17.32 0.40
C ARG A 64 -2.39 18.51 -0.41
N THR A 65 -2.53 18.39 -1.72
CA THR A 65 -3.05 19.46 -2.58
C THR A 65 -4.55 19.67 -2.40
N GLY A 66 -5.25 18.67 -1.87
CA GLY A 66 -6.70 18.73 -1.70
C GLY A 66 -7.45 18.64 -3.02
N SER A 67 -6.82 18.10 -4.07
CA SER A 67 -7.44 17.85 -5.37
C SER A 67 -8.69 16.97 -5.23
N ALA A 68 -8.70 16.09 -4.23
CA ALA A 68 -9.89 15.38 -3.80
C ALA A 68 -10.52 16.02 -2.57
N GLN A 69 -11.76 16.51 -2.72
CA GLN A 69 -12.49 17.20 -1.66
C GLN A 69 -13.00 16.28 -0.56
N SER A 70 -13.12 14.98 -0.86
CA SER A 70 -13.70 13.98 0.04
C SER A 70 -13.02 12.63 -0.15
N ILE A 71 -12.89 11.87 0.93
CA ILE A 71 -12.42 10.49 0.93
C ILE A 71 -13.56 9.48 0.74
N ALA A 72 -14.81 9.95 0.70
CA ALA A 72 -15.99 9.11 0.58
C ALA A 72 -15.98 8.12 -0.60
N PRO A 73 -15.48 8.48 -1.81
CA PRO A 73 -15.39 7.51 -2.91
C PRO A 73 -14.50 6.32 -2.59
N LEU A 74 -13.38 6.54 -1.88
CA LEU A 74 -12.50 5.48 -1.41
C LEU A 74 -13.17 4.60 -0.36
N VAL A 75 -13.82 5.21 0.64
CA VAL A 75 -14.52 4.46 1.70
C VAL A 75 -15.65 3.61 1.13
N ALA A 76 -16.43 4.15 0.19
CA ALA A 76 -17.51 3.43 -0.48
C ALA A 76 -17.00 2.23 -1.30
N ALA A 77 -15.77 2.28 -1.81
CA ALA A 77 -15.13 1.17 -2.50
C ALA A 77 -14.63 0.07 -1.53
N PHE A 78 -14.46 0.38 -0.23
CA PHE A 78 -13.96 -0.53 0.79
C PHE A 78 -14.87 -0.61 2.04
N PRO A 79 -16.15 -1.02 1.89
CA PRO A 79 -17.13 -1.03 2.98
C PRO A 79 -16.81 -2.03 4.11
N LYS A 80 -15.90 -2.99 3.87
CA LYS A 80 -15.43 -3.94 4.88
C LYS A 80 -14.28 -3.41 5.75
N VAL A 81 -13.61 -2.34 5.30
CA VAL A 81 -12.43 -1.77 5.99
C VAL A 81 -12.86 -0.64 6.91
N VAL A 82 -13.82 0.18 6.45
CA VAL A 82 -14.30 1.36 7.18
C VAL A 82 -15.82 1.29 7.26
N GLY A 83 -16.36 1.33 8.48
CA GLY A 83 -17.81 1.38 8.70
C GLY A 83 -18.40 2.73 8.28
N LEU A 84 -19.62 2.73 7.74
CA LEU A 84 -20.30 3.95 7.30
C LEU A 84 -20.43 5.00 8.41
N ASP A 85 -20.56 4.57 9.66
CA ASP A 85 -20.66 5.44 10.83
C ASP A 85 -19.40 6.30 11.06
N SER A 86 -18.25 5.85 10.54
CA SER A 86 -16.97 6.57 10.65
C SER A 86 -16.66 7.47 9.46
N LEU A 87 -17.49 7.45 8.41
CA LEU A 87 -17.24 8.20 7.17
C LEU A 87 -17.18 9.71 7.42
N GLN A 88 -18.09 10.25 8.22
CA GLN A 88 -18.14 11.69 8.49
C GLN A 88 -16.89 12.18 9.24
N THR A 89 -16.45 11.42 10.24
CA THR A 89 -15.23 11.72 10.99
C THR A 89 -14.01 11.65 10.06
N LEU A 90 -13.89 10.57 9.28
CA LEU A 90 -12.78 10.38 8.36
C LEU A 90 -12.72 11.47 7.29
N ASP A 91 -13.86 11.88 6.75
CA ASP A 91 -13.93 12.96 5.75
C ASP A 91 -13.56 14.33 6.36
N THR A 92 -13.89 14.54 7.63
CA THR A 92 -13.48 15.73 8.38
C THR A 92 -11.97 15.75 8.60
N GLU A 93 -11.39 14.64 9.06
CA GLU A 93 -9.93 14.48 9.22
C GLU A 93 -9.20 14.64 7.89
N TRP A 94 -9.75 14.08 6.81
CA TRP A 94 -9.23 14.24 5.45
C TRP A 94 -9.14 15.72 5.05
N ARG A 95 -10.16 16.52 5.36
CA ARG A 95 -10.17 17.95 5.06
C ARG A 95 -9.19 18.73 5.92
N VAL A 96 -9.03 18.34 7.19
CA VAL A 96 -8.09 18.95 8.14
C VAL A 96 -6.65 18.70 7.71
N LEU A 97 -6.34 17.50 7.20
CA LEU A 97 -5.01 17.11 6.73
C LEU A 97 -4.36 18.15 5.79
N ARG A 98 -5.17 18.80 4.95
CA ARG A 98 -4.73 19.83 4.00
C ARG A 98 -4.21 21.11 4.66
N ASN A 99 -4.68 21.39 5.87
CA ASN A 99 -4.33 22.60 6.62
C ASN A 99 -3.29 22.32 7.71
N VAL A 100 -2.88 21.06 7.88
CA VAL A 100 -1.87 20.66 8.85
C VAL A 100 -0.50 20.70 8.17
N ASP A 101 0.45 21.38 8.82
CA ASP A 101 1.84 21.33 8.38
C ASP A 101 2.46 19.98 8.77
N LEU A 102 2.31 19.02 7.85
CA LEU A 102 3.04 17.77 7.88
C LEU A 102 4.48 18.12 7.56
N ASN A 103 5.34 18.25 8.57
CA ASN A 103 6.79 18.50 8.45
C ASN A 103 7.49 17.31 7.73
N VAL A 104 7.15 17.12 6.46
CA VAL A 104 7.43 15.97 5.61
C VAL A 104 7.96 16.51 4.31
N ARG A 105 9.17 16.04 3.97
CA ARG A 105 9.86 16.44 2.75
C ARG A 105 9.03 16.06 1.52
N MET A 106 9.16 16.85 0.45
CA MET A 106 8.43 16.65 -0.80
C MET A 106 8.77 15.32 -1.50
N ASP A 107 9.95 14.76 -1.23
CA ASP A 107 10.45 13.50 -1.77
C ASP A 107 10.11 12.28 -0.90
N ALA A 108 9.51 12.47 0.28
CA ALA A 108 9.22 11.40 1.24
C ALA A 108 8.35 10.30 0.62
N SER A 109 8.73 9.04 0.82
CA SER A 109 7.98 7.89 0.33
C SER A 109 6.52 7.91 0.81
N LEU A 110 5.63 7.21 0.09
CA LEU A 110 4.22 7.09 0.45
C LEU A 110 4.06 6.61 1.91
N HIS A 111 4.91 5.67 2.33
CA HIS A 111 4.91 5.14 3.69
C HIS A 111 5.33 6.19 4.73
N GLU A 112 6.41 6.93 4.48
CA GLU A 112 6.86 8.00 5.40
C GLU A 112 5.83 9.12 5.54
N PHE A 113 5.14 9.46 4.44
CA PHE A 113 4.04 10.41 4.46
C PHE A 113 2.93 9.95 5.40
N TRP A 114 2.35 8.77 5.17
CA TRP A 114 1.24 8.29 6.01
C TRP A 114 1.65 8.01 7.47
N LEU A 115 2.91 7.64 7.72
CA LEU A 115 3.44 7.55 9.08
C LEU A 115 3.47 8.90 9.81
N SER A 116 3.77 10.00 9.11
CA SER A 116 3.75 11.33 9.71
C SER A 116 2.33 11.77 10.09
N VAL A 117 1.35 11.49 9.23
CA VAL A 117 -0.07 11.76 9.46
C VAL A 117 -0.56 11.00 10.69
N PHE A 118 -0.19 9.72 10.79
CA PHE A 118 -0.52 8.89 11.93
C PHE A 118 0.05 9.44 13.25
N LYS A 119 1.30 9.90 13.24
CA LYS A 119 1.93 10.50 14.43
C LYS A 119 1.19 11.75 14.91
N ILE A 120 0.66 12.56 14.00
CA ILE A 120 -0.09 13.77 14.37
C ILE A 120 -1.43 13.40 14.99
N ASN A 121 -2.12 12.39 14.45
CA ASN A 121 -3.39 11.95 15.03
C ASN A 121 -3.17 11.44 16.47
N MET A 122 -2.09 10.69 16.72
CA MET A 122 -1.69 10.28 18.08
C MET A 122 -1.38 11.45 19.02
N VAL A 123 -0.74 12.52 18.52
CA VAL A 123 -0.46 13.71 19.35
C VAL A 123 -1.74 14.50 19.63
N THR A 124 -2.67 14.54 18.69
CA THR A 124 -3.97 15.24 18.83
C THR A 124 -4.90 14.51 19.79
N GLU A 125 -4.93 13.17 19.79
CA GLU A 125 -5.68 12.37 20.78
C GLU A 125 -5.16 12.54 22.21
N LEU A 126 -3.88 12.91 22.39
CA LEU A 126 -3.27 13.18 23.69
C LEU A 126 -3.44 14.64 24.16
N GLN A 127 -4.04 15.51 23.34
CA GLN A 127 -4.34 16.90 23.69
C GLN A 127 -5.85 17.13 23.52
N PRO A 128 -6.69 16.79 24.53
CA PRO A 128 -8.08 17.21 24.49
C PRO A 128 -8.09 18.75 24.58
N PHE A 129 -8.50 19.38 23.48
CA PHE A 129 -8.91 20.77 23.32
C PHE A 129 -8.50 21.74 24.44
N ARG A 130 -7.47 22.57 24.21
CA ARG A 130 -7.37 23.86 24.89
C ARG A 130 -7.90 24.96 23.96
N LEU A 131 -9.16 25.31 24.25
CA LEU A 131 -9.91 26.56 23.97
C LEU A 131 -9.96 27.06 22.53
#